data_AF-A0A4R6A7Y4-F1
#
_entry.id   AF-A0A4R6A7Y4-F1
#
_cell.length_a   1.000
_cell.length_b   1.000
_cell.length_c   1.000
_cell.angle_alpha   90.00
_cell.angle_beta   90.00
_cell.angle_gamma   90.00
#
_symmetry.space_group_name_H-M   'P 1'
#
loop_
_entity.id
_entity.type
_entity.pdbx_description
1 polymer ?
#
loop_
_entity_poly.entity_id
_entity_poly.type
_entity_poly.pdbx_seq_one_letter_code
_entity_poly.pdbx_strand_id
1 'polypeptide(L)'
;MDPSKGCPMLVTPSIRETPTDRADVYAFHIMGEVSEDDMEDMAERMNDVFDRHDKVSMLLIFDRYEGAETQAHFDWDVIRSRLRSVTKVEKYAVAKAPERAGKLVERFGKLLPLEARAFDDVDAAWVFVGARPVHTA
;
A
#
# COMPACT_ATOMS: atom_id res chain seq x y z
N MET A 1 5.00 29.33 -4.57
CA MET A 1 4.83 27.95 -4.06
C MET A 1 3.39 27.87 -3.62
N ASP A 2 2.53 27.41 -4.53
CA ASP A 2 1.08 27.44 -4.38
C ASP A 2 0.61 26.41 -3.33
N PRO A 3 -0.01 26.84 -2.22
CA PRO A 3 -0.55 25.93 -1.20
C PRO A 3 -1.83 25.20 -1.65
N SER A 4 -2.25 25.36 -2.91
CA SER A 4 -3.44 24.71 -3.51
C SER A 4 -3.12 23.46 -4.33
N LYS A 5 -1.85 23.07 -4.44
CA LYS A 5 -1.46 21.78 -4.99
C LYS A 5 -1.42 20.79 -3.82
N GLY A 6 -2.58 20.26 -3.42
CA GLY A 6 -2.58 19.01 -2.65
C GLY A 6 -1.68 18.02 -3.41
N CYS A 7 -0.72 17.37 -2.74
CA CYS A 7 0.15 16.41 -3.40
C CYS A 7 -0.75 15.44 -4.19
N PRO A 8 -0.60 15.35 -5.52
CA PRO A 8 -1.45 14.50 -6.32
C PRO A 8 -1.33 13.07 -5.79
N MET A 9 -2.48 12.40 -5.69
CA MET A 9 -2.52 10.97 -5.37
C MET A 9 -1.67 10.20 -6.38
N LEU A 10 -1.00 9.15 -5.91
CA LEU A 10 -0.19 8.30 -6.78
C LEU A 10 -1.08 7.63 -7.83
N VAL A 11 -0.75 7.85 -9.10
CA VAL A 11 -1.38 7.16 -10.23
C VAL A 11 -0.28 6.78 -11.22
N THR A 12 -0.07 5.48 -11.37
CA THR A 12 0.87 4.89 -12.32
C THR A 12 0.11 3.89 -13.22
N PRO A 13 0.75 3.26 -14.21
CA PRO A 13 0.10 2.23 -15.04
C PRO A 13 -0.46 1.06 -14.23
N SER A 14 0.21 0.67 -13.15
CA SER A 14 -0.14 -0.53 -12.36
C SER A 14 -0.59 -0.23 -10.93
N ILE A 15 -0.44 1.00 -10.45
CA ILE A 15 -0.74 1.39 -9.07
C ILE A 15 -1.65 2.63 -9.03
N ARG A 16 -2.70 2.58 -8.22
CA ARG A 16 -3.58 3.73 -7.97
C ARG A 16 -3.85 3.94 -6.49
N GLU A 17 -3.47 5.09 -5.96
CA GLU A 17 -3.86 5.53 -4.61
C GLU A 17 -5.35 5.88 -4.56
N THR A 18 -6.01 5.52 -3.47
CA THR A 18 -7.42 5.80 -3.23
C THR A 18 -7.60 6.71 -2.02
N PRO A 19 -8.39 7.79 -2.13
CA PRO A 19 -8.71 8.65 -1.00
C PRO A 19 -9.34 7.86 0.13
N THR A 20 -8.94 8.16 1.37
CA THR A 20 -9.52 7.56 2.56
C THR A 20 -10.11 8.64 3.46
N ASP A 21 -11.00 8.24 4.36
CA ASP A 21 -11.61 9.11 5.37
C ASP A 21 -10.63 9.49 6.49
N ARG A 22 -9.38 9.03 6.41
CA ARG A 22 -8.33 9.24 7.41
C ARG A 22 -7.02 9.72 6.77
N ALA A 23 -6.54 10.87 7.22
CA ALA A 23 -5.31 11.47 6.70
C ALA A 23 -4.04 10.62 6.91
N ASP A 24 -4.07 9.65 7.83
CA ASP A 24 -2.97 8.75 8.17
C ASP A 24 -3.12 7.34 7.59
N VAL A 25 -4.11 7.11 6.72
CA VAL A 25 -4.32 5.82 6.05
C VAL A 25 -4.22 5.96 4.54
N TYR A 26 -3.30 5.19 3.95
CA TYR A 26 -2.98 5.22 2.54
C TYR A 26 -3.31 3.86 1.90
N ALA A 27 -4.20 3.88 0.91
CA ALA A 27 -4.66 2.68 0.23
C ALA A 27 -4.24 2.70 -1.24
N PHE A 28 -3.67 1.60 -1.72
CA PHE A 28 -3.18 1.45 -3.08
C PHE A 28 -3.80 0.23 -3.75
N HIS A 29 -4.31 0.44 -4.95
CA HIS A 29 -4.82 -0.61 -5.83
C HIS A 29 -3.70 -1.06 -6.76
N ILE A 30 -3.38 -2.34 -6.74
CA ILE A 30 -2.43 -3.00 -7.64
C ILE A 30 -3.24 -3.64 -8.77
N MET A 31 -3.17 -3.06 -9.95
CA MET A 31 -4.02 -3.40 -11.11
C MET A 31 -3.30 -4.26 -12.17
N GLY A 32 -2.00 -4.52 -11.99
CA GLY A 32 -1.18 -5.23 -12.96
C GLY A 32 0.22 -5.56 -12.44
N GLU A 33 1.14 -5.85 -13.36
CA GLU A 33 2.56 -6.06 -13.05
C GLU A 33 3.20 -4.76 -12.57
N VAL A 34 3.77 -4.79 -11.37
CA VAL A 34 4.44 -3.63 -10.77
C VAL A 34 5.86 -3.56 -11.31
N SER A 35 6.15 -2.53 -12.09
CA SER A 35 7.49 -2.23 -12.60
C SER A 35 8.39 -1.62 -11.52
N GLU A 36 9.69 -1.52 -11.78
CA GLU A 36 10.62 -0.82 -10.88
C GLU A 36 10.27 0.66 -10.73
N ASP A 37 9.82 1.32 -11.80
CA ASP A 37 9.36 2.71 -11.78
C ASP A 37 8.11 2.87 -10.88
N ASP A 38 7.15 1.94 -10.97
CA ASP A 38 5.97 1.94 -10.08
C ASP A 38 6.38 1.82 -8.60
N MET A 39 7.40 1.00 -8.30
CA MET A 39 7.92 0.86 -6.93
C MET A 39 8.66 2.12 -6.47
N GLU A 40 9.38 2.79 -7.38
CA GLU A 40 10.03 4.07 -7.11
C GLU A 40 9.01 5.14 -6.75
N ASP A 41 8.00 5.34 -7.60
CA ASP A 41 6.95 6.33 -7.39
C ASP A 41 6.18 6.07 -6.08
N MET A 42 5.87 4.80 -5.79
CA MET A 42 5.24 4.42 -4.51
C MET A 42 6.14 4.73 -3.31
N ALA A 43 7.45 4.44 -3.41
CA ALA A 43 8.39 4.70 -2.33
C ALA A 43 8.58 6.20 -2.09
N GLU A 44 8.70 7.00 -3.14
CA GLU A 44 8.77 8.47 -3.05
C GLU A 44 7.51 9.05 -2.42
N ARG A 45 6.33 8.59 -2.86
CA ARG A 45 5.04 8.97 -2.27
C ARG A 45 4.99 8.67 -0.78
N MET A 46 5.37 7.45 -0.37
CA MET A 46 5.34 7.05 1.03
C MET A 46 6.41 7.75 1.88
N ASN A 47 7.57 8.07 1.31
CA ASN A 47 8.59 8.84 2.01
C ASN A 47 8.08 10.26 2.33
N ASP A 48 7.42 10.95 1.39
CA ASP A 48 6.81 12.27 1.64
C ASP A 48 5.70 12.21 2.71
N VAL A 49 4.93 11.12 2.73
CA VAL A 49 3.96 10.82 3.79
C VAL A 49 4.64 10.62 5.14
N PHE A 50 5.72 9.85 5.19
CA PHE A 50 6.48 9.63 6.42
C PHE A 50 7.15 10.90 6.96
N ASP A 51 7.45 11.88 6.12
CA ASP A 51 7.95 13.18 6.57
C ASP A 51 6.87 14.03 7.26
N ARG A 52 5.57 13.75 6.99
CA ARG A 52 4.42 14.51 7.53
C ARG A 52 3.72 13.83 8.69
N HIS A 53 3.84 12.50 8.81
CA HIS A 53 3.14 11.70 9.81
C HIS A 53 4.13 10.93 10.70
N ASP A 54 3.82 10.82 11.99
CA ASP A 54 4.57 9.97 12.93
C ASP A 54 4.26 8.48 12.73
N LYS A 55 2.98 8.17 12.49
CA LYS A 55 2.48 6.83 12.24
C LYS A 55 1.45 6.83 11.11
N VAL A 56 1.50 5.80 10.27
CA VAL A 56 0.55 5.60 9.18
C VAL A 56 0.17 4.14 9.02
N SER A 57 -1.04 3.92 8.51
CA SER A 57 -1.50 2.60 8.09
C SER A 57 -1.51 2.50 6.56
N MET A 58 -1.10 1.35 6.05
CA MET A 58 -1.06 1.07 4.62
C MET A 58 -1.99 -0.09 4.28
N LEU A 59 -2.72 0.04 3.18
CA LEU A 59 -3.56 -1.01 2.62
C LEU A 59 -3.23 -1.21 1.14
N LEU A 60 -2.84 -2.42 0.76
CA LEU A 60 -2.66 -2.80 -0.63
C LEU A 60 -3.78 -3.72 -1.07
N ILE A 61 -4.48 -3.35 -2.13
CA ILE A 61 -5.61 -4.09 -2.69
C ILE A 61 -5.18 -4.63 -4.04
N PHE A 62 -5.06 -5.93 -4.17
CA PHE A 62 -4.77 -6.57 -5.47
C PHE A 62 -6.09 -6.71 -6.24
N ASP A 63 -6.28 -5.88 -7.26
CA ASP A 63 -7.40 -6.05 -8.16
C ASP A 63 -7.13 -7.24 -9.08
N ARG A 64 -8.14 -8.12 -9.25
CA ARG A 64 -7.97 -9.30 -10.11
C ARG A 64 -7.82 -8.85 -11.55
N TYR A 65 -6.63 -9.02 -12.10
CA TYR A 65 -6.36 -8.92 -13.53
C TYR A 65 -6.73 -10.25 -14.21
N GLU A 66 -7.48 -10.22 -15.32
CA GLU A 66 -7.94 -11.43 -16.03
C GLU A 66 -6.81 -12.22 -16.75
N GLY A 67 -5.54 -11.83 -16.60
CA GLY A 67 -4.36 -12.59 -17.05
C GLY A 67 -3.72 -13.38 -15.90
N ALA A 68 -4.40 -14.42 -15.45
CA ALA A 68 -4.14 -15.19 -14.21
C ALA A 68 -2.84 -16.03 -14.17
N GLU A 69 -1.75 -15.60 -14.81
CA GLU A 69 -0.42 -16.19 -14.68
C GLU A 69 0.66 -15.18 -14.31
N THR A 70 0.35 -13.87 -14.30
CA THR A 70 1.30 -12.85 -13.86
C THR A 70 1.43 -12.94 -12.35
N GLN A 71 2.39 -13.75 -11.93
CA GLN A 71 3.05 -13.66 -10.64
C GLN A 71 3.35 -12.18 -10.40
N ALA A 72 2.48 -11.47 -9.69
CA ALA A 72 2.77 -10.11 -9.27
C ALA A 72 4.04 -10.23 -8.42
N HIS A 73 5.18 -9.88 -9.01
CA HIS A 73 6.47 -9.78 -8.36
C HIS A 73 6.46 -8.52 -7.50
N PHE A 74 5.53 -8.50 -6.55
CA PHE A 74 5.50 -7.48 -5.53
C PHE A 74 6.53 -7.86 -4.48
N ASP A 75 7.77 -7.45 -4.75
CA ASP A 75 8.91 -7.70 -3.89
C ASP A 75 8.94 -6.69 -2.74
N TRP A 76 8.29 -7.07 -1.64
CA TRP A 76 8.23 -6.23 -0.44
C TRP A 76 9.61 -5.84 0.11
N ASP A 77 10.63 -6.66 -0.16
CA ASP A 77 12.01 -6.36 0.24
C ASP A 77 12.60 -5.17 -0.53
N VAL A 78 12.30 -5.07 -1.84
CA VAL A 78 12.69 -3.93 -2.68
C VAL A 78 12.04 -2.65 -2.16
N ILE A 79 10.73 -2.68 -1.88
CA ILE A 79 10.02 -1.53 -1.34
C ILE A 79 10.61 -1.13 0.01
N ARG A 80 10.83 -2.09 0.93
CA ARG A 80 11.45 -1.80 2.22
C ARG A 80 12.80 -1.11 2.08
N SER A 81 13.65 -1.56 1.16
CA SER A 81 14.97 -0.95 0.94
C SER A 81 14.89 0.51 0.47
N ARG A 82 13.80 0.89 -0.21
CA ARG A 82 13.54 2.25 -0.70
C ARG A 82 12.80 3.13 0.32
N LEU A 83 12.09 2.54 1.29
CA LEU A 83 11.40 3.27 2.35
C LEU A 83 12.36 3.66 3.47
N ARG A 84 12.59 4.96 3.65
CA ARG A 84 13.49 5.48 4.71
C ARG A 84 12.93 5.31 6.12
N SER A 85 11.64 5.06 6.27
CA SER A 85 10.94 5.13 7.56
C SER A 85 9.87 4.04 7.71
N VAL A 86 10.18 2.81 7.29
CA VAL A 86 9.26 1.66 7.45
C VAL A 86 8.81 1.45 8.91
N THR A 87 9.56 1.94 9.91
CA THR A 87 9.20 1.93 11.33
C THR A 87 8.03 2.85 11.71
N LYS A 88 7.65 3.77 10.81
CA LYS A 88 6.46 4.62 10.95
C LYS A 88 5.19 3.92 10.46
N VAL A 89 5.29 2.76 9.82
CA VAL A 89 4.13 1.95 9.47
C VAL A 89 3.66 1.19 10.71
N GLU A 90 2.44 1.47 11.19
CA GLU A 90 1.84 0.74 12.31
C GLU A 90 1.09 -0.51 11.85
N LYS A 91 0.34 -0.39 10.75
CA LYS A 91 -0.52 -1.44 10.21
C LYS A 91 -0.30 -1.55 8.71
N TYR A 92 -0.18 -2.78 8.26
CA TYR A 92 0.02 -3.11 6.86
C TYR A 92 -0.95 -4.21 6.48
N ALA A 93 -1.99 -3.85 5.74
CA ALA A 93 -2.96 -4.80 5.22
C ALA A 93 -2.71 -5.09 3.74
N VAL A 94 -2.91 -6.34 3.37
CA VAL A 94 -2.97 -6.75 1.97
C VAL A 94 -4.30 -7.46 1.73
N ALA A 95 -5.07 -7.02 0.75
CA ALA A 95 -6.33 -7.62 0.36
C ALA A 95 -6.21 -8.29 -1.02
N LYS A 96 -6.88 -9.44 -1.19
CA LYS A 96 -6.98 -10.19 -2.46
C LYS A 96 -5.64 -10.63 -3.06
N ALA A 97 -4.57 -10.65 -2.26
CA ALA A 97 -3.26 -11.09 -2.73
C ALA A 97 -3.23 -12.59 -3.06
N PRO A 98 -2.41 -13.00 -4.04
CA PRO A 98 -2.16 -14.42 -4.28
C PRO A 98 -1.49 -15.08 -3.05
N GLU A 99 -1.80 -16.35 -2.78
CA GLU A 99 -1.39 -17.10 -1.57
C GLU A 99 0.11 -16.99 -1.21
N ARG A 100 1.00 -16.81 -2.20
CA ARG A 100 2.45 -16.64 -1.98
C ARG A 100 2.80 -15.28 -1.36
N ALA A 101 2.11 -14.20 -1.72
CA ALA A 101 2.35 -12.86 -1.20
C ALA A 101 1.91 -12.73 0.27
N GLY A 102 0.78 -13.36 0.65
CA GLY A 102 0.31 -13.37 2.03
C GLY A 102 1.32 -14.01 3.01
N LYS A 103 1.94 -15.13 2.61
CA LYS A 103 2.93 -15.84 3.44
C LYS A 103 4.22 -15.06 3.68
N LEU A 104 4.61 -14.17 2.76
CA LEU A 104 5.77 -13.28 2.93
C LEU A 104 5.46 -12.18 3.96
N VAL A 105 4.29 -11.56 3.86
CA VAL A 105 3.85 -10.48 4.76
C VAL A 105 3.78 -10.95 6.22
N GLU A 106 3.22 -12.13 6.48
CA GLU A 106 3.11 -12.70 7.84
C GLU A 106 4.47 -13.03 8.47
N ARG A 107 5.49 -13.38 7.67
CA ARG A 107 6.84 -13.62 8.20
C ARG A 107 7.55 -12.33 8.60
N PHE A 108 7.30 -11.22 7.88
CA PHE A 108 7.95 -9.94 8.14
C PHE A 108 7.31 -9.13 9.26
N GLY A 109 6.01 -9.25 9.51
CA GLY A 109 5.35 -8.64 10.66
C GLY A 109 5.90 -9.08 12.02
N LYS A 110 6.64 -10.19 12.08
CA LYS A 110 7.29 -10.67 13.32
C LYS A 110 8.63 -10.01 13.63
N LEU A 111 9.24 -9.30 12.67
CA LEU A 111 10.58 -8.70 12.81
C LEU A 111 10.57 -7.19 13.01
N LEU A 112 9.46 -6.54 12.68
CA LEU A 112 9.26 -5.10 12.79
C LEU A 112 8.06 -4.82 13.72
N PRO A 113 7.99 -3.67 14.39
CA PRO A 113 6.81 -3.26 15.18
C PRO A 113 5.66 -2.81 14.26
N LEU A 114 5.35 -3.62 13.24
CA LEU A 114 4.28 -3.38 12.27
C LEU A 114 3.31 -4.57 12.32
N GLU A 115 2.03 -4.29 12.45
CA GLU A 115 0.98 -5.30 12.37
C GLU A 115 0.66 -5.57 10.90
N ALA A 116 1.22 -6.66 10.36
CA ALA A 116 1.03 -7.07 8.97
C ALA A 116 -0.02 -8.17 8.86
N ARG A 117 -1.03 -8.02 8.00
CA ARG A 117 -2.06 -9.04 7.79
C ARG A 117 -2.54 -9.11 6.34
N ALA A 118 -2.70 -10.34 5.84
CA ALA A 118 -3.32 -10.59 4.55
C ALA A 118 -4.80 -10.98 4.75
N PHE A 119 -5.65 -10.55 3.81
CA PHE A 119 -7.08 -10.76 3.80
C PHE A 119 -7.53 -11.17 2.39
N ASP A 120 -8.45 -12.12 2.30
CA ASP A 120 -9.14 -12.39 1.03
C ASP A 120 -10.19 -11.32 0.72
N ASP A 121 -10.77 -10.74 1.77
CA ASP A 121 -11.84 -9.75 1.72
C ASP A 121 -11.31 -8.32 1.90
N VAL A 122 -11.75 -7.41 1.02
CA VAL A 122 -11.29 -6.01 1.03
C VAL A 122 -11.91 -5.24 2.18
N ASP A 123 -13.17 -5.50 2.52
CA ASP A 123 -13.84 -4.83 3.64
C ASP A 123 -13.17 -5.17 4.98
N ALA A 124 -12.79 -6.43 5.20
CA ALA A 124 -12.02 -6.85 6.36
C ALA A 124 -10.66 -6.15 6.47
N ALA A 125 -9.99 -5.93 5.33
CA ALA A 125 -8.73 -5.21 5.27
C ALA A 125 -8.88 -3.72 5.63
N TRP A 126 -9.96 -3.08 5.15
CA TRP A 126 -10.32 -1.71 5.53
C TRP A 126 -10.61 -1.58 7.03
N VAL A 127 -11.36 -2.52 7.59
CA VAL A 127 -11.64 -2.56 9.04
C VAL A 127 -10.36 -2.66 9.85
N PHE A 128 -9.39 -3.46 9.40
CA PHE A 128 -8.11 -3.63 10.08
C PHE A 128 -7.28 -2.34 10.13
N VAL A 129 -7.14 -1.65 9.00
CA VAL A 129 -6.46 -0.33 8.96
C VAL A 129 -7.29 0.78 9.60
N GLY A 130 -8.57 0.52 9.88
CA GLY A 130 -9.45 1.43 10.60
C GLY A 130 -9.81 2.67 9.79
N ALA A 131 -10.00 2.50 8.47
CA ALA A 131 -10.40 3.55 7.54
C ALA A 131 -11.39 3.02 6.51
N ARG A 132 -11.92 3.91 5.67
CA ARG A 132 -12.80 3.59 4.53
C ARG A 132 -12.41 4.40 3.31
N PRO A 133 -12.68 3.89 2.09
CA PRO A 133 -12.49 4.67 0.88
C PRO A 133 -13.53 5.80 0.82
N VAL A 134 -13.10 6.99 0.40
CA VAL A 134 -14.03 8.09 0.09
C VAL A 134 -14.35 8.00 -1.39
N HIS A 135 -15.62 7.77 -1.73
CA HIS A 135 -16.06 7.96 -3.11
C HIS A 135 -16.09 9.46 -3.37
N THR A 136 -15.16 9.96 -4.17
CA THR A 136 -15.36 11.24 -4.86
C THR A 136 -16.41 10.97 -5.93
N ALA A 137 -17.65 11.38 -5.65
CA ALA A 137 -18.78 11.31 -6.58
C ALA A 137 -18.56 12.21 -7.79
#